data_AF-A0A7I4YCM2-F1
#
_entry.id   AF-A0A7I4YCM2-F1
#
_cell.length_a   1.000
_cell.length_b   1.000
_cell.length_c   1.000
_cell.angle_alpha   90.00
_cell.angle_beta   90.00
_cell.angle_gamma   90.00
#
_symmetry.space_group_name_H-M   'P 1'
#
loop_
_entity.id
_entity.type
_entity.pdbx_description
1 polymer ?
#
loop_
_entity_poly.entity_id
_entity_poly.type
_entity_poly.pdbx_seq_one_letter_code
_entity_poly.pdbx_strand_id
1 'polypeptide(L)'
;MSMMDLQIEKQYSFCGLSLRCATQACTAIQALLCLVLGISYRVLLEPSVIASILFGIHMFCTILSLMFLVFCFLKRKFGTFYEVLLHAYLLSILLMALTSLFAVMFLPLAFLQQSHSFSEGMHYLFLLATAAAMLTLQFVQRNLVEQMLPLMESCFV
;
A
#
# COMPACT_ATOMS: atom_id res chain seq x y z
N MET A 1 -15.84 20.05 16.19
CA MET A 1 -14.43 20.02 15.75
C MET A 1 -13.74 21.13 16.51
N SER A 2 -12.76 20.79 17.35
CA SER A 2 -12.07 21.76 18.21
C SER A 2 -11.20 22.70 17.36
N MET A 3 -10.99 23.94 17.80
CA MET A 3 -10.10 24.90 17.13
C MET A 3 -8.66 24.37 17.02
N MET A 4 -8.30 23.45 17.91
CA MET A 4 -7.02 22.74 17.94
C MET A 4 -6.93 21.67 16.82
N ASP A 5 -8.02 20.97 16.51
CA ASP A 5 -8.09 20.02 15.37
C ASP A 5 -7.88 20.75 14.04
N LEU A 6 -8.45 21.96 13.93
CA LEU A 6 -8.36 22.83 12.75
C LEU A 6 -6.94 23.34 12.51
N GLN A 7 -6.15 23.59 13.55
CA GLN A 7 -4.75 24.01 13.39
C GLN A 7 -3.84 22.84 12.99
N ILE A 8 -4.05 21.66 13.55
CA ILE A 8 -3.26 20.48 13.20
C ILE A 8 -3.58 20.02 11.77
N GLU A 9 -4.85 20.01 11.36
CA GLU A 9 -5.25 19.61 10.01
C GLU A 9 -4.73 20.59 8.93
N LYS A 10 -4.62 21.88 9.25
CA LYS A 10 -4.09 22.92 8.35
C LYS A 10 -2.57 22.87 8.21
N GLN A 11 -1.86 22.32 9.20
CA GLN A 11 -0.40 22.16 9.18
C GLN A 11 0.07 20.91 8.41
N TYR A 12 -0.80 19.92 8.23
CA TYR A 12 -0.53 18.66 7.51
C TYR A 12 -1.28 18.57 6.16
N SER A 13 -1.31 19.67 5.41
CA SER A 13 -1.85 19.68 4.04
C SER A 13 -0.84 19.10 3.06
N PHE A 14 -1.06 17.87 2.60
CA PHE A 14 -0.28 17.29 1.50
C PHE A 14 -0.99 17.62 0.19
N CYS A 15 -0.37 18.44 -0.65
CA CYS A 15 -0.93 18.85 -1.95
C CYS A 15 -2.34 19.50 -1.87
N GLY A 16 -2.66 20.19 -0.76
CA GLY A 16 -3.97 20.84 -0.58
C GLY A 16 -5.08 19.92 -0.04
N LEU A 17 -4.83 18.61 0.12
CA LEU A 17 -5.75 17.69 0.80
C LEU A 17 -5.52 17.68 2.31
N SER A 18 -6.59 17.47 3.08
CA SER A 18 -6.45 17.16 4.50
C SER A 18 -5.74 15.82 4.69
N LEU A 19 -4.94 15.68 5.75
CA LEU A 19 -4.18 14.47 6.03
C LEU A 19 -5.04 13.21 6.01
N ARG A 20 -6.26 13.28 6.58
CA ARG A 20 -7.21 12.16 6.57
C ARG A 20 -7.64 11.76 5.17
N CYS A 21 -7.93 12.73 4.32
CA CYS A 21 -8.33 12.49 2.93
C CYS A 21 -7.16 11.91 2.13
N ALA A 22 -5.94 12.44 2.33
CA ALA A 22 -4.73 11.91 1.72
C ALA A 22 -4.46 10.46 2.14
N THR A 23 -4.54 10.14 3.44
CA THR A 23 -4.37 8.77 3.93
C THR A 23 -5.42 7.82 3.38
N GLN A 24 -6.70 8.21 3.35
CA GLN A 24 -7.77 7.39 2.78
C GLN A 24 -7.58 7.15 1.27
N ALA A 25 -7.25 8.20 0.52
CA ALA A 25 -7.00 8.10 -0.92
C ALA A 25 -5.78 7.20 -1.22
N CYS A 26 -4.66 7.40 -0.53
CA CYS A 26 -3.47 6.54 -0.68
C CYS A 26 -3.75 5.09 -0.29
N THR A 27 -4.51 4.86 0.79
CA THR A 27 -4.95 3.52 1.19
C THR A 27 -5.80 2.86 0.10
N ALA A 28 -6.75 3.58 -0.48
CA ALA A 28 -7.58 3.06 -1.57
C ALA A 28 -6.74 2.73 -2.81
N ILE A 29 -5.81 3.60 -3.19
CA ILE A 29 -4.88 3.37 -4.31
C ILE A 29 -3.99 2.16 -4.02
N GLN A 30 -3.46 2.02 -2.79
CA GLN A 30 -2.66 0.88 -2.38
C GLN A 30 -3.46 -0.43 -2.51
N ALA A 31 -4.69 -0.47 -1.99
CA ALA A 31 -5.55 -1.66 -2.08
C ALA A 31 -5.81 -2.06 -3.55
N LEU A 32 -6.13 -1.08 -4.40
CA LEU A 32 -6.36 -1.30 -5.82
C LEU A 32 -5.10 -1.82 -6.53
N LEU A 33 -3.96 -1.14 -6.37
CA LEU A 33 -2.71 -1.55 -6.98
C LEU A 33 -2.27 -2.93 -6.48
N CYS A 34 -2.42 -3.20 -5.19
CA CYS A 34 -2.06 -4.48 -4.59
C CYS A 34 -2.89 -5.62 -5.19
N LEU A 35 -4.19 -5.43 -5.35
CA LEU A 35 -5.07 -6.41 -6.00
C LEU A 35 -4.67 -6.63 -7.46
N VAL A 36 -4.47 -5.55 -8.22
CA VAL A 36 -4.10 -5.61 -9.65
C VAL A 36 -2.74 -6.29 -9.82
N LEU A 37 -1.72 -5.92 -9.05
CA LEU A 37 -0.38 -6.53 -9.08
C LEU A 37 -0.44 -8.01 -8.70
N GLY A 38 -1.16 -8.37 -7.63
CA GLY A 38 -1.32 -9.76 -7.20
C GLY A 38 -1.89 -10.63 -8.31
N ILE A 39 -3.00 -10.20 -8.93
CA ILE A 39 -3.62 -10.91 -10.05
C ILE A 39 -2.66 -10.95 -11.25
N SER A 40 -2.02 -9.83 -11.58
CA SER A 40 -1.08 -9.75 -12.70
C SER A 40 0.10 -10.69 -12.52
N TYR A 41 0.64 -10.87 -11.31
CA TYR A 41 1.68 -11.85 -11.04
C TYR A 41 1.23 -13.29 -11.29
N ARG A 42 -0.04 -13.63 -11.04
CA ARG A 42 -0.56 -14.98 -11.34
C ARG A 42 -0.87 -15.21 -12.81
N VAL A 43 -1.27 -14.16 -13.52
CA VAL A 43 -1.71 -14.27 -14.91
C VAL A 43 -0.55 -14.11 -15.88
N LEU A 44 0.40 -13.20 -15.59
CA LEU A 44 1.46 -12.82 -16.53
C LEU A 44 2.79 -13.52 -16.27
N LEU A 45 3.06 -14.02 -15.05
CA LEU A 45 4.28 -14.79 -14.79
C LEU A 45 4.02 -16.28 -14.97
N GLU A 46 5.07 -17.02 -15.34
CA GLU A 46 5.03 -18.47 -15.39
C GLU A 46 4.65 -19.07 -14.02
N PRO A 47 3.87 -20.16 -13.99
CA PRO A 47 3.46 -20.83 -12.75
C PRO A 47 4.68 -21.24 -11.92
N SER A 48 4.89 -20.51 -10.82
CA SER A 48 6.02 -20.73 -9.93
C SER A 48 5.62 -20.55 -8.46
N VAL A 49 6.44 -21.09 -7.57
CA VAL A 49 6.28 -20.89 -6.13
C VAL A 49 6.40 -19.39 -5.80
N ILE A 50 7.32 -18.68 -6.44
CA ILE A 50 7.51 -17.23 -6.25
C ILE A 50 6.24 -16.45 -6.62
N ALA A 51 5.66 -16.70 -7.81
CA ALA A 51 4.43 -16.04 -8.22
C ALA A 51 3.25 -16.34 -7.26
N SER A 52 3.20 -17.56 -6.72
CA SER A 52 2.19 -17.96 -5.74
C SER A 52 2.36 -17.24 -4.39
N ILE A 53 3.60 -17.09 -3.92
CA ILE A 53 3.91 -16.34 -2.70
C ILE A 53 3.59 -14.85 -2.89
N LEU A 54 4.02 -14.25 -4.01
CA LEU A 54 3.73 -12.84 -4.31
C LEU A 54 2.23 -12.58 -4.32
N PHE A 55 1.46 -13.43 -4.98
CA PHE A 55 -0.01 -13.36 -4.97
C PHE A 55 -0.58 -13.43 -3.54
N GLY A 56 -0.17 -14.41 -2.75
CA GLY A 56 -0.66 -14.59 -1.39
C GLY A 56 -0.42 -13.35 -0.51
N ILE A 57 0.78 -12.78 -0.57
CA ILE A 57 1.12 -11.56 0.18
C ILE A 57 0.28 -10.38 -0.30
N HIS A 58 0.10 -10.20 -1.62
CA HIS A 58 -0.71 -9.10 -2.16
C HIS A 58 -2.18 -9.22 -1.73
N MET A 59 -2.76 -10.43 -1.75
CA MET A 59 -4.14 -10.64 -1.30
C MET A 59 -4.29 -10.36 0.19
N PHE A 60 -3.35 -10.82 1.01
CA PHE A 60 -3.35 -10.54 2.45
C PHE A 60 -3.25 -9.05 2.76
N CYS A 61 -2.30 -8.34 2.14
CA CYS A 61 -2.16 -6.89 2.33
C CYS A 61 -3.35 -6.10 1.79
N THR A 62 -4.00 -6.57 0.72
CA THR A 62 -5.23 -5.97 0.20
C THR A 62 -6.35 -6.04 1.24
N ILE A 63 -6.54 -7.20 1.90
CA ILE A 63 -7.55 -7.35 2.95
C ILE A 63 -7.28 -6.39 4.12
N LEU A 64 -6.04 -6.32 4.59
CA LEU A 64 -5.67 -5.39 5.69
C LEU A 64 -5.89 -3.92 5.31
N SER A 65 -5.55 -3.54 4.08
CA SER A 65 -5.76 -2.18 3.58
C SER A 65 -7.25 -1.82 3.47
N LEU A 66 -8.08 -2.76 3.00
CA LEU A 66 -9.54 -2.57 2.96
C LEU A 66 -10.15 -2.48 4.35
N MET A 67 -9.72 -3.33 5.30
CA MET A 67 -10.14 -3.22 6.69
C MET A 67 -9.77 -1.85 7.27
N PHE A 68 -8.52 -1.40 7.11
CA PHE A 68 -8.09 -0.08 7.57
C PHE A 68 -8.94 1.04 6.94
N LEU A 69 -9.19 0.99 5.63
CA LEU A 69 -9.99 1.97 4.92
C LEU A 69 -11.43 2.06 5.46
N VAL A 70 -12.08 0.92 5.71
CA VAL A 70 -13.41 0.86 6.31
C VAL A 70 -13.41 1.53 7.68
N PHE A 71 -12.42 1.24 8.52
CA PHE A 71 -12.29 1.86 9.84
C PHE A 71 -12.08 3.38 9.75
N CYS A 72 -11.28 3.85 8.79
CA CYS A 72 -11.11 5.27 8.52
C CYS A 72 -12.44 5.95 8.11
N PHE A 73 -13.35 5.26 7.42
CA PHE A 73 -14.67 5.79 7.06
C PHE A 73 -15.67 5.78 8.21
N LEU A 74 -15.66 4.74 9.05
CA LEU A 74 -16.65 4.57 10.11
C LEU A 74 -16.51 5.60 11.25
N LYS A 75 -15.37 6.31 11.36
CA LYS A 75 -15.11 7.40 12.34
C LYS A 75 -15.57 7.10 13.78
N ARG A 76 -15.61 5.82 14.17
CA ARG A 76 -16.09 5.38 15.49
C ARG A 76 -14.94 5.37 16.49
N LYS A 77 -15.19 5.70 17.76
CA LYS A 77 -14.22 5.51 18.85
C LYS A 77 -14.03 4.01 19.11
N PHE A 78 -13.11 3.39 18.40
CA PHE A 78 -12.74 1.97 18.51
C PHE A 78 -11.69 1.64 19.58
N GLY A 79 -11.22 2.62 20.36
CA GLY A 79 -10.28 2.38 21.47
C GLY A 79 -9.06 1.54 21.06
N THR A 80 -8.70 0.57 21.89
CA THR A 80 -7.53 -0.33 21.70
C THR A 80 -7.59 -1.18 20.43
N PHE A 81 -8.78 -1.48 19.90
CA PHE A 81 -8.91 -2.25 18.65
C PHE A 81 -8.36 -1.46 17.45
N TYR A 82 -8.43 -0.13 17.51
CA TYR A 82 -7.88 0.74 16.47
C TYR A 82 -6.35 0.66 16.42
N GLU A 83 -5.68 0.66 17.58
CA GLU A 83 -4.22 0.57 17.66
C GLU A 83 -3.70 -0.74 17.03
N VAL A 84 -4.36 -1.86 17.32
CA VAL A 84 -4.02 -3.17 16.74
C VAL A 84 -4.18 -3.13 15.22
N LEU A 85 -5.29 -2.58 14.72
CA LEU A 85 -5.56 -2.46 13.29
C LEU A 85 -4.53 -1.57 12.59
N LEU A 86 -4.16 -0.45 13.21
CA LEU A 86 -3.15 0.47 12.71
C LEU A 86 -1.78 -0.20 12.61
N HIS A 87 -1.37 -0.95 13.63
CA HIS A 87 -0.12 -1.71 13.62
C HIS A 87 -0.14 -2.80 12.55
N ALA A 88 -1.24 -3.55 12.44
CA ALA A 88 -1.41 -4.55 11.38
C ALA A 88 -1.31 -3.91 9.98
N TYR A 89 -1.86 -2.71 9.82
CA TYR A 89 -1.79 -1.97 8.57
C TYR A 89 -0.38 -1.43 8.27
N LEU A 90 0.33 -0.88 9.25
CA LEU A 90 1.74 -0.49 9.10
C LEU A 90 2.62 -1.68 8.73
N LEU A 91 2.35 -2.85 9.32
CA LEU A 91 3.02 -4.09 8.94
C LEU A 91 2.71 -4.47 7.49
N SER A 92 1.47 -4.27 7.03
CA SER A 92 1.10 -4.49 5.62
C SER A 92 1.87 -3.57 4.66
N ILE A 93 2.07 -2.30 5.03
CA ILE A 93 2.88 -1.34 4.24
C ILE A 93 4.33 -1.82 4.16
N LEU A 94 4.90 -2.27 5.27
CA LEU A 94 6.25 -2.80 5.31
C LEU A 94 6.40 -4.05 4.43
N LEU A 95 5.48 -5.01 4.55
CA LEU A 95 5.46 -6.22 3.73
C LEU A 95 5.33 -5.90 2.23
N MET A 96 4.51 -4.91 1.87
CA MET A 96 4.37 -4.44 0.49
C MET A 96 5.64 -3.78 -0.02
N ALA A 97 6.36 -3.02 0.81
CA ALA A 97 7.61 -2.39 0.43
C ALA A 97 8.69 -3.45 0.15
N LEU A 98 8.81 -4.45 1.04
CA LEU A 98 9.78 -5.54 0.89
C LEU A 98 9.49 -6.40 -0.34
N THR A 99 8.22 -6.74 -0.58
CA THR A 99 7.83 -7.54 -1.75
C THR A 99 7.98 -6.76 -3.06
N SER A 100 7.68 -5.46 -3.06
CA SER A 100 7.89 -4.61 -4.23
C SER A 100 9.38 -4.43 -4.51
N LEU A 101 10.22 -4.26 -3.47
CA LEU A 101 11.68 -4.22 -3.62
C LEU A 101 12.24 -5.53 -4.16
N PHE A 102 11.76 -6.67 -3.65
CA PHE A 102 12.08 -7.98 -4.22
C PHE A 102 11.68 -8.05 -5.71
N ALA A 103 10.46 -7.66 -6.06
CA ALA A 103 9.97 -7.69 -7.44
C ALA A 103 10.79 -6.80 -8.39
N VAL A 104 11.20 -5.61 -7.94
CA VAL A 104 12.07 -4.70 -8.70
C VAL A 104 13.43 -5.32 -9.01
N MET A 105 13.95 -6.20 -8.16
CA MET A 105 15.20 -6.94 -8.42
C MET A 105 14.97 -8.23 -9.21
N PHE A 106 13.87 -8.93 -8.94
CA PHE A 106 13.54 -10.22 -9.55
C PHE A 106 13.09 -10.12 -11.00
N LEU A 107 12.20 -9.17 -11.32
CA LEU A 107 11.58 -9.06 -12.64
C LEU A 107 12.57 -8.74 -13.77
N PRO A 108 13.57 -7.87 -13.61
CA PRO A 108 14.59 -7.65 -14.64
C PRO A 108 15.42 -8.91 -14.91
N LEU A 109 15.74 -9.68 -13.85
CA LEU A 109 16.47 -10.94 -13.99
C LEU A 109 15.63 -11.98 -14.72
N ALA A 110 14.35 -12.12 -14.34
CA ALA A 110 13.41 -13.01 -15.02
C ALA A 110 13.23 -12.63 -16.50
N PHE A 111 13.13 -11.34 -16.81
CA PHE A 111 13.09 -10.83 -18.18
C PHE A 111 14.33 -11.28 -18.98
N LEU A 112 15.53 -11.05 -18.46
CA LEU A 112 16.78 -11.42 -19.13
C LEU A 112 16.98 -12.93 -19.28
N GLN A 113 16.40 -13.72 -18.39
CA GLN A 113 16.53 -15.19 -18.41
C GLN A 113 15.49 -15.87 -19.31
N GLN A 114 14.28 -15.30 -19.42
CA GLN A 114 13.14 -15.97 -20.05
C GLN A 114 12.70 -15.34 -21.38
N SER A 115 13.04 -14.08 -21.64
CA SER A 115 12.58 -13.38 -22.85
C SER A 115 13.55 -13.62 -24.02
N HIS A 116 13.05 -14.19 -25.11
CA HIS A 116 13.82 -14.37 -26.34
C HIS A 116 13.70 -13.17 -27.28
N SER A 117 12.69 -12.32 -27.07
CA SER A 117 12.51 -11.04 -27.75
C SER A 117 11.96 -9.96 -26.81
N PHE A 118 12.18 -8.69 -27.15
CA PHE A 118 11.67 -7.56 -26.37
C PHE A 118 10.13 -7.56 -26.30
N SER A 119 9.46 -7.93 -27.41
CA SER A 119 8.00 -7.99 -27.47
C SER A 119 7.41 -9.02 -26.52
N GLU A 120 8.05 -10.18 -26.38
CA GLU A 120 7.60 -11.21 -25.44
C GLU A 120 7.75 -10.74 -24.00
N GLY A 121 8.82 -10.04 -23.67
CA GLY A 121 9.11 -9.62 -22.30
C GLY A 121 8.43 -8.34 -21.82
N MET A 122 7.55 -7.72 -22.62
CA MET A 122 6.83 -6.48 -22.27
C MET A 122 6.04 -6.60 -20.96
N HIS A 123 5.52 -7.79 -20.64
CA HIS A 123 4.79 -8.03 -19.41
C HIS A 123 5.68 -7.94 -18.16
N TYR A 124 6.94 -8.38 -18.21
CA TYR A 124 7.90 -8.17 -17.11
C TYR A 124 8.19 -6.69 -16.88
N LEU A 125 8.33 -5.91 -17.96
CA LEU A 125 8.56 -4.45 -17.87
C LEU A 125 7.35 -3.73 -17.27
N PHE A 126 6.14 -4.13 -17.66
CA PHE A 126 4.90 -3.64 -17.06
C PHE A 126 4.82 -3.96 -15.55
N LEU A 127 5.11 -5.20 -15.18
CA LEU A 127 5.15 -5.63 -13.78
C LEU A 127 6.25 -4.88 -13.00
N LEU A 128 7.40 -4.61 -13.61
CA LEU A 128 8.50 -3.88 -13.01
C LEU A 128 8.10 -2.43 -12.73
N ALA A 129 7.52 -1.75 -13.71
CA ALA A 129 7.08 -0.36 -13.58
C ALA A 129 5.99 -0.23 -12.50
N THR A 130 5.03 -1.15 -12.47
CA THR A 130 3.97 -1.16 -11.46
C THR A 130 4.50 -1.52 -10.06
N ALA A 131 5.44 -2.46 -9.93
CA ALA A 131 6.11 -2.76 -8.67
C ALA A 131 6.93 -1.58 -8.14
N ALA A 132 7.64 -0.86 -9.03
CA ALA A 132 8.37 0.35 -8.67
C ALA A 132 7.41 1.46 -8.19
N ALA A 133 6.29 1.66 -8.87
CA ALA A 133 5.26 2.61 -8.44
C ALA A 133 4.67 2.22 -7.07
N MET A 134 4.42 0.93 -6.85
CA MET A 134 3.95 0.41 -5.56
C MET A 134 4.93 0.69 -4.43
N LEU A 135 6.24 0.49 -4.70
CA LEU A 135 7.31 0.77 -3.76
C LEU A 135 7.34 2.25 -3.38
N THR A 136 7.30 3.16 -4.36
CA THR A 136 7.24 4.61 -4.11
C THR A 136 6.01 4.99 -3.29
N LEU A 137 4.85 4.40 -3.60
CA LEU A 137 3.62 4.62 -2.85
C LEU A 137 3.78 4.21 -1.38
N GLN A 138 4.46 3.10 -1.07
CA GLN A 138 4.65 2.65 0.32
C GLN A 138 5.41 3.69 1.15
N PHE A 139 6.41 4.37 0.58
CA PHE A 139 7.15 5.42 1.28
C PHE A 139 6.27 6.63 1.59
N VAL A 140 5.46 7.08 0.64
CA VAL A 140 4.51 8.18 0.84
C VAL A 140 3.48 7.81 1.90
N GLN A 141 2.93 6.61 1.78
CA GLN A 141 1.86 6.13 2.63
C GLN A 141 2.30 5.90 4.07
N ARG A 142 3.51 5.39 4.28
CA ARG A 142 4.13 5.31 5.61
C ARG A 142 4.15 6.67 6.28
N ASN A 143 4.65 7.70 5.59
CA ASN A 143 4.74 9.05 6.16
C ASN A 143 3.36 9.60 6.52
N LEU A 144 2.35 9.41 5.67
CA LEU A 144 0.98 9.87 5.93
C LEU A 144 0.35 9.18 7.14
N VAL A 145 0.54 7.86 7.27
CA VAL A 145 -0.01 7.08 8.39
C VAL A 145 0.71 7.42 9.69
N GLU A 146 2.03 7.58 9.67
CA GLU A 146 2.83 8.04 10.82
C GLU A 146 2.40 9.44 11.31
N GLN A 147 2.13 10.37 10.40
CA GLN A 147 1.61 11.70 10.74
C GLN A 147 0.16 11.68 11.23
N MET A 148 -0.60 10.65 10.88
CA MET A 148 -1.99 10.51 11.31
C MET A 148 -2.08 10.03 12.76
N LEU A 149 -1.09 9.32 13.30
CA LEU A 149 -1.04 8.87 14.71
C LEU A 149 -1.36 9.97 15.74
N PRO A 150 -0.63 11.09 15.82
CA PRO A 150 -0.88 12.13 16.82
C PRO A 150 -2.25 12.83 16.64
N LEU A 151 -2.71 12.98 15.39
CA LEU A 151 -4.04 13.51 15.05
C LEU A 151 -5.18 12.59 15.49
N MET A 152 -4.86 11.31 15.68
CA MET A 152 -5.82 10.30 16.09
C MET A 152 -5.84 10.10 17.59
N GLU A 153 -4.70 10.15 18.26
CA GLU A 153 -4.63 10.17 19.72
C GLU A 153 -5.45 11.33 20.30
N SER A 154 -5.38 12.53 19.70
CA SER A 154 -6.15 13.69 20.16
C SER A 154 -7.67 13.59 19.95
N CYS A 155 -8.14 12.75 19.02
CA CYS A 155 -9.55 12.55 18.72
C CYS A 155 -10.19 11.38 19.49
N PHE A 156 -9.38 10.46 20.01
CA PHE A 156 -9.85 9.24 20.65
C PHE A 156 -9.85 9.33 22.18
N VAL A 157 -8.97 10.14 22.79
CA VAL A 157 -9.08 10.55 24.20
C VAL A 157 -10.31 11.43 24.42
#